data_AF-F9GDA4-F1
#
_entry.id   AF-F9GDA4-F1
#
_cell.length_a   1.000
_cell.length_b   1.000
_cell.length_c   1.000
_cell.angle_alpha   90.00
_cell.angle_beta   90.00
_cell.angle_gamma   90.00
#
_symmetry.space_group_name_H-M   'P 1'
#
loop_
_entity.id
_entity.type
_entity.pdbx_description
1 polymer ?
#
loop_
_entity_poly.entity_id
_entity_poly.type
_entity_poly.pdbx_seq_one_letter_code
_entity_poly.pdbx_strand_id
1 'polypeptide(L)'
;MPSIPNIKAAQAVVVSRQRLQKGLSRDASNGPKKALSLRDAERRYPGSKRPSIARIIKQLEAANTLDYELVIQPNMGRPRLLSDDEDEAIVSFVMWMQKSGLPASKSEIVDAVNTIRSRRDADAKPVGKMWYRRFRDDHPELDTSILKAKEAARYKYEEAGVEETKQWFKRLDKVITRYRIGASEIWNANQAGIRVGILRERV
;
A
#
# COMPACT_ATOMS: atom_id res chain seq x y z
N MET A 1 12.55 -15.04 0.22
CA MET A 1 13.26 -15.06 -1.08
C MET A 1 13.99 -16.38 -1.27
N PRO A 2 14.07 -16.95 -2.49
CA PRO A 2 14.94 -18.08 -2.75
C PRO A 2 16.42 -17.69 -2.62
N SER A 3 17.28 -18.63 -2.21
CA SER A 3 18.71 -18.37 -2.07
C SER A 3 19.42 -18.23 -3.43
N ILE A 4 20.50 -17.45 -3.46
CA ILE A 4 21.32 -17.21 -4.67
C ILE A 4 21.76 -18.52 -5.36
N PRO A 5 22.19 -19.60 -4.65
CA PRO A 5 22.49 -20.88 -5.28
C PRO A 5 21.29 -21.52 -6.01
N ASN A 6 20.06 -21.37 -5.49
CA ASN A 6 18.85 -21.89 -6.15
C ASN A 6 18.55 -21.15 -7.45
N ILE A 7 18.71 -19.82 -7.47
CA ILE A 7 18.50 -18.99 -8.67
C ILE A 7 19.53 -19.37 -9.75
N LYS A 8 20.83 -19.39 -9.41
CA LYS A 8 21.91 -19.76 -10.34
C LYS A 8 21.75 -21.19 -10.89
N ALA A 9 21.34 -22.14 -10.04
CA ALA A 9 21.06 -23.51 -10.47
C ALA A 9 19.87 -23.61 -11.44
N ALA A 10 18.79 -22.86 -11.18
CA ALA A 10 17.63 -22.82 -12.07
C ALA A 10 17.97 -22.19 -13.43
N GLN A 11 18.66 -21.04 -13.43
CA GLN A 11 19.13 -20.37 -14.64
C GLN A 11 19.98 -21.31 -15.52
N ALA A 12 20.93 -22.04 -14.91
CA ALA A 12 21.78 -22.98 -15.64
C ALA A 12 20.98 -24.12 -16.31
N VAL A 13 19.89 -24.58 -15.69
CA VAL A 13 18.99 -25.58 -16.28
C VAL A 13 18.18 -24.99 -17.44
N VAL A 14 17.59 -23.79 -17.27
CA VAL A 14 16.82 -23.12 -18.33
C VAL A 14 17.71 -22.82 -19.56
N VAL A 15 18.92 -22.27 -19.35
CA VAL A 15 19.91 -22.06 -20.42
C VAL A 15 20.26 -23.39 -21.12
N SER A 16 20.43 -24.48 -20.37
CA SER A 16 20.71 -25.79 -20.97
C SER A 16 19.56 -26.32 -21.81
N ARG A 17 18.30 -26.12 -21.38
CA ARG A 17 17.10 -26.49 -22.14
C ARG A 17 16.99 -25.65 -23.43
N GLN A 18 17.15 -24.33 -23.34
CA GLN A 18 17.11 -23.42 -24.48
C GLN A 18 18.23 -23.72 -25.51
N ARG A 19 19.46 -24.02 -25.06
CA ARG A 19 20.56 -24.42 -25.96
C ARG A 19 20.27 -25.74 -26.68
N LEU A 20 19.66 -26.71 -26.00
CA LEU A 20 19.26 -27.97 -26.61
C LEU A 20 18.16 -27.77 -27.67
N GLN A 21 17.13 -26.98 -27.36
CA GLN A 21 16.06 -26.62 -28.32
C GLN A 21 16.60 -25.90 -29.56
N LYS A 22 17.59 -25.02 -29.40
CA LYS A 22 18.26 -24.31 -30.51
C LYS A 22 19.29 -25.16 -31.27
N GLY A 23 19.47 -26.44 -30.94
CA GLY A 23 20.46 -27.32 -31.56
C GLY A 23 21.93 -27.00 -31.22
N LEU A 24 22.18 -26.01 -30.35
CA LEU A 24 23.50 -25.50 -29.94
C LEU A 24 24.20 -26.39 -28.89
N SER A 25 23.90 -27.68 -28.88
CA SER A 25 24.40 -28.67 -27.92
C SER A 25 25.15 -29.79 -28.65
N ARG A 26 26.18 -29.42 -29.42
CA ARG A 26 27.07 -30.34 -30.15
C ARG A 26 28.51 -30.19 -29.66
N ASP A 27 29.12 -31.33 -29.32
CA ASP A 27 30.57 -31.49 -29.11
C ASP A 27 31.03 -32.67 -30.00
N ALA A 28 32.34 -32.85 -30.17
CA ALA A 28 32.94 -33.81 -31.10
C ALA A 28 32.62 -35.31 -30.87
N SER A 29 31.89 -35.65 -29.81
CA SER A 29 31.34 -36.99 -29.55
C SER A 29 29.89 -37.08 -30.05
N ASN A 30 29.63 -37.93 -31.06
CA ASN A 30 28.36 -38.09 -31.81
C ASN A 30 27.09 -38.56 -31.03
N GLY A 31 26.92 -38.19 -29.75
CA GLY A 31 25.74 -38.54 -28.94
C GLY A 31 24.82 -37.35 -28.65
N PRO A 32 23.48 -37.51 -28.67
CA PRO A 32 22.55 -36.45 -28.29
C PRO A 32 22.67 -36.14 -26.78
N LYS A 33 23.26 -34.99 -26.44
CA LYS A 33 23.36 -34.54 -25.04
C LYS A 33 21.99 -34.15 -24.48
N LYS A 34 21.63 -34.72 -23.33
CA LYS A 34 20.44 -34.37 -22.57
C LYS A 34 20.64 -33.01 -21.87
N ALA A 35 19.57 -32.25 -21.67
CA ALA A 35 19.62 -31.01 -20.90
C ALA A 35 20.01 -31.29 -19.43
N LEU A 36 20.62 -30.29 -18.78
CA LEU A 36 21.09 -30.38 -17.40
C LEU A 36 19.96 -30.83 -16.45
N SER A 37 20.16 -31.94 -15.75
CA SER A 37 19.15 -32.47 -14.85
C SER A 37 19.11 -31.73 -13.52
N LEU A 38 17.98 -31.82 -12.80
CA LEU A 38 17.86 -31.29 -11.44
C LEU A 38 18.82 -31.97 -10.43
N ARG A 39 19.20 -33.25 -10.67
CA ARG A 39 20.24 -33.94 -9.88
C ARG A 39 21.60 -33.27 -10.06
N ASP A 40 21.94 -32.93 -11.31
CA ASP A 40 23.25 -32.37 -11.65
C ASP A 40 23.35 -30.89 -11.30
N ALA A 41 22.26 -30.14 -11.44
CA ALA A 41 22.19 -28.75 -11.00
C ALA A 41 22.40 -28.62 -9.49
N GLU A 42 21.74 -29.45 -8.68
CA GLU A 42 21.95 -29.46 -7.22
C GLU A 42 23.40 -29.81 -6.84
N ARG A 43 24.02 -30.76 -7.56
CA ARG A 43 25.44 -31.12 -7.37
C ARG A 43 26.40 -29.98 -7.76
N ARG A 44 26.10 -29.23 -8.83
CA ARG A 44 26.93 -28.12 -9.33
C ARG A 44 26.84 -26.85 -8.48
N TYR A 45 25.76 -26.67 -7.73
CA TYR A 45 25.51 -25.46 -6.94
C TYR A 45 25.24 -25.83 -5.47
N PRO A 46 26.28 -25.99 -4.64
CA PRO A 46 26.13 -26.28 -3.21
C PRO A 46 25.19 -25.31 -2.49
N GLY A 47 24.37 -25.81 -1.58
CA GLY A 47 23.35 -25.03 -0.87
C GLY A 47 22.06 -24.74 -1.66
N SER A 48 21.95 -25.24 -2.89
CA SER A 48 20.67 -25.32 -3.61
C SER A 48 19.86 -26.56 -3.20
N LYS A 49 18.55 -26.58 -3.48
CA LYS A 49 17.62 -27.67 -3.16
C LYS A 49 16.71 -27.96 -4.35
N ARG A 50 16.62 -29.24 -4.81
CA ARG A 50 15.77 -29.69 -5.95
C ARG A 50 14.37 -29.06 -6.00
N PRO A 51 13.56 -29.01 -4.92
CA PRO A 51 12.21 -28.45 -4.99
C PRO A 51 12.21 -26.94 -5.30
N SER A 52 13.17 -26.20 -4.72
CA SER A 52 13.33 -24.76 -4.95
C SER A 52 13.80 -24.49 -6.39
N ILE A 53 14.77 -25.27 -6.89
CA ILE A 53 15.25 -25.19 -8.28
C ILE A 53 14.08 -25.45 -9.25
N ALA A 54 13.33 -26.54 -9.06
CA ALA A 54 12.20 -26.89 -9.93
C ALA A 54 11.10 -25.82 -9.94
N ARG A 55 10.79 -25.21 -8.78
CA ARG A 55 9.84 -24.10 -8.69
C ARG A 55 10.32 -22.89 -9.48
N ILE A 56 11.58 -22.48 -9.31
CA ILE A 56 12.15 -21.30 -10.00
C ILE A 56 12.22 -21.54 -11.51
N ILE A 57 12.58 -22.73 -11.97
CA ILE A 57 12.56 -23.08 -13.40
C ILE A 57 11.16 -22.86 -13.99
N LYS A 58 10.11 -23.35 -13.34
CA LYS A 58 8.72 -23.13 -13.80
C LYS A 58 8.37 -21.63 -13.89
N GLN A 59 8.88 -20.80 -12.98
CA GLN A 59 8.67 -19.35 -13.00
C GLN A 59 9.44 -18.66 -14.14
N LEU A 60 10.72 -18.99 -14.32
CA LEU A 60 11.57 -18.45 -15.40
C LEU A 60 11.04 -18.84 -16.80
N GLU A 61 10.60 -20.08 -16.96
CA GLU A 61 10.01 -20.57 -18.22
C GLU A 61 8.65 -19.91 -18.50
N ALA A 62 7.81 -19.69 -17.49
CA ALA A 62 6.52 -19.00 -17.66
C ALA A 62 6.68 -17.50 -18.00
N ALA A 63 7.68 -16.83 -17.42
CA ALA A 63 8.00 -15.43 -17.71
C ALA A 63 8.94 -15.25 -18.93
N ASN A 64 9.33 -16.35 -19.60
CA ASN A 64 10.27 -16.39 -20.72
C ASN A 64 11.55 -15.56 -20.51
N THR A 65 12.07 -15.55 -19.27
CA THR A 65 13.25 -14.77 -18.88
C THR A 65 14.25 -15.64 -18.13
N LEU A 66 15.52 -15.23 -18.15
CA LEU A 66 16.58 -15.79 -17.30
C LEU A 66 16.80 -14.95 -16.05
N ASP A 67 16.31 -13.70 -16.03
CA ASP A 67 16.42 -12.84 -14.87
C ASP A 67 15.30 -13.16 -13.86
N TYR A 68 15.68 -13.49 -12.63
CA TYR A 68 14.73 -13.79 -11.57
C TYR A 68 14.10 -12.52 -10.96
N GLU A 69 14.73 -11.36 -11.11
CA GLU A 69 14.21 -10.10 -10.58
C GLU A 69 13.02 -9.60 -11.41
N LEU A 70 12.99 -9.93 -12.70
CA LEU A 70 11.86 -9.67 -13.61
C LEU A 70 10.70 -10.67 -13.48
N VAL A 71 10.86 -11.73 -12.66
CA VAL A 71 9.79 -12.71 -12.42
C VAL A 71 8.80 -12.14 -11.40
N ILE A 72 7.61 -11.79 -11.87
CA ILE A 72 6.46 -11.51 -11.00
C ILE A 72 6.18 -12.75 -10.15
N GLN A 73 6.46 -12.68 -8.86
CA GLN A 73 6.13 -13.75 -7.93
C GLN A 73 4.60 -13.69 -7.67
N PRO A 74 3.84 -14.77 -7.95
CA PRO A 74 2.43 -14.78 -7.59
C PRO A 74 2.30 -14.61 -6.08
N ASN A 75 1.26 -13.89 -5.62
CA ASN A 75 1.06 -13.62 -4.21
C ASN A 75 0.82 -14.95 -3.45
N MET A 76 1.85 -15.44 -2.75
CA MET A 76 1.89 -16.77 -2.13
C MET A 76 1.07 -16.78 -0.83
N GLY A 77 -0.26 -16.73 -0.94
CA GLY A 77 -1.17 -16.72 0.19
C GLY A 77 -2.54 -17.31 -0.13
N ARG A 78 -3.44 -17.29 0.85
CA ARG A 78 -4.87 -17.49 0.59
C ARG A 78 -5.34 -16.38 -0.36
N PRO A 79 -6.17 -16.67 -1.38
CA PRO A 79 -6.77 -15.64 -2.22
C PRO A 79 -7.36 -14.50 -1.39
N ARG A 80 -7.12 -13.25 -1.81
CA ARG A 80 -7.71 -12.06 -1.21
C ARG A 80 -9.24 -12.17 -1.29
N LEU A 81 -9.93 -11.53 -0.33
CA LEU A 81 -11.39 -11.60 -0.24
C LEU A 81 -12.07 -10.75 -1.32
N LEU A 82 -11.36 -9.71 -1.77
CA LEU A 82 -11.63 -8.83 -2.88
C LEU A 82 -10.59 -9.06 -3.99
N SER A 83 -10.94 -8.75 -5.24
CA SER A 83 -9.92 -8.54 -6.29
C SER A 83 -9.24 -7.19 -6.07
N ASP A 84 -8.08 -6.99 -6.71
CA ASP A 84 -7.35 -5.73 -6.55
C ASP A 84 -8.18 -4.52 -7.07
N ASP A 85 -8.95 -4.69 -8.16
CA ASP A 85 -9.91 -3.68 -8.66
C ASP A 85 -11.03 -3.33 -7.65
N GLU A 86 -11.53 -4.32 -6.92
CA GLU A 86 -12.58 -4.12 -5.90
C GLU A 86 -12.02 -3.43 -4.65
N ASP A 87 -10.80 -3.78 -4.28
CA ASP A 87 -10.05 -3.17 -3.16
C ASP A 87 -9.79 -1.69 -3.46
N GLU A 88 -9.27 -1.37 -4.67
CA GLU A 88 -9.05 -0.01 -5.16
C GLU A 88 -10.37 0.81 -5.25
N ALA A 89 -11.48 0.18 -5.66
CA ALA A 89 -12.79 0.83 -5.66
C ALA A 89 -13.27 1.21 -4.25
N ILE A 90 -13.04 0.35 -3.24
CA ILE A 90 -13.38 0.65 -1.85
C ILE A 90 -12.46 1.73 -1.26
N VAL A 91 -11.14 1.68 -1.53
CA VAL A 91 -10.19 2.74 -1.15
C VAL A 91 -10.61 4.09 -1.75
N SER A 92 -10.94 4.10 -3.04
CA SER A 92 -11.41 5.29 -3.76
C SER A 92 -12.70 5.86 -3.18
N PHE A 93 -13.66 5.00 -2.82
CA PHE A 93 -14.89 5.40 -2.14
C PHE A 93 -14.62 6.06 -0.78
N VAL A 94 -13.74 5.48 0.05
CA VAL A 94 -13.36 6.06 1.35
C VAL A 94 -12.69 7.42 1.18
N MET A 95 -11.74 7.54 0.25
CA MET A 95 -11.07 8.81 -0.05
C MET A 95 -12.03 9.88 -0.57
N TRP A 96 -13.01 9.51 -1.40
CA TRP A 96 -14.03 10.42 -1.90
C TRP A 96 -14.93 10.93 -0.77
N MET A 97 -15.39 10.04 0.11
CA MET A 97 -16.18 10.38 1.31
C MET A 97 -15.40 11.28 2.28
N GLN A 98 -14.10 11.04 2.47
CA GLN A 98 -13.24 11.94 3.26
C GLN A 98 -13.13 13.33 2.61
N LYS A 99 -12.90 13.41 1.29
CA LYS A 99 -12.76 14.67 0.54
C LYS A 99 -14.06 15.48 0.44
N SER A 100 -15.23 14.83 0.46
CA SER A 100 -16.53 15.51 0.50
C SER A 100 -16.90 16.08 1.87
N GLY A 101 -16.09 15.80 2.90
CA GLY A 101 -16.35 16.21 4.29
C GLY A 101 -17.32 15.32 5.05
N LEU A 102 -17.69 14.16 4.47
CA LEU A 102 -18.60 13.17 5.07
C LEU A 102 -17.91 11.79 5.08
N PRO A 103 -16.96 11.53 5.99
CA PRO A 103 -16.18 10.28 5.97
C PRO A 103 -17.07 9.06 6.20
N ALA A 104 -16.85 8.02 5.39
CA ALA A 104 -17.59 6.78 5.54
C ALA A 104 -17.31 6.13 6.91
N SER A 105 -18.38 5.78 7.61
CA SER A 105 -18.32 4.99 8.83
C SER A 105 -17.84 3.56 8.55
N LYS A 106 -17.34 2.88 9.59
CA LYS A 106 -16.95 1.47 9.51
C LYS A 106 -18.08 0.58 8.96
N SER A 107 -19.33 0.85 9.34
CA SER A 107 -20.52 0.14 8.85
C SER A 107 -20.68 0.32 7.35
N GLU A 108 -20.70 1.57 6.86
CA GLU A 108 -20.88 1.86 5.43
C GLU A 108 -19.76 1.24 4.56
N ILE A 109 -18.52 1.24 5.06
CA ILE A 109 -17.39 0.58 4.37
C ILE A 109 -17.61 -0.93 4.31
N VAL A 110 -17.99 -1.57 5.42
CA VAL A 110 -18.30 -3.01 5.48
C VAL A 110 -19.49 -3.37 4.57
N ASP A 111 -20.51 -2.53 4.52
CA ASP A 111 -21.72 -2.75 3.72
C ASP A 111 -21.45 -2.54 2.23
N ALA A 112 -20.66 -1.55 1.84
CA ALA A 112 -20.18 -1.37 0.46
C ALA A 112 -19.39 -2.61 -0.01
N VAL A 113 -18.48 -3.12 0.83
CA VAL A 113 -17.68 -4.32 0.56
C VAL A 113 -18.57 -5.58 0.43
N ASN A 114 -19.53 -5.76 1.33
CA ASN A 114 -20.50 -6.85 1.25
C ASN A 114 -21.38 -6.74 0.00
N THR A 115 -21.76 -5.52 -0.40
CA THR A 115 -22.57 -5.24 -1.61
C THR A 115 -21.83 -5.57 -2.91
N ILE A 116 -20.53 -5.23 -3.01
CA ILE A 116 -19.70 -5.63 -4.15
C ILE A 116 -19.59 -7.17 -4.21
N ARG A 117 -19.33 -7.80 -3.07
CA ARG A 117 -19.17 -9.26 -3.01
C ARG A 117 -20.44 -10.03 -3.33
N SER A 118 -21.61 -9.58 -2.86
CA SER A 118 -22.90 -10.22 -3.16
C SER A 118 -23.35 -10.06 -4.61
N ARG A 119 -22.92 -8.97 -5.29
CA ARG A 119 -23.13 -8.79 -6.74
C ARG A 119 -22.27 -9.72 -7.59
N ARG A 120 -21.06 -10.07 -7.12
CA ARG A 120 -20.17 -11.04 -7.78
C ARG A 120 -20.59 -12.48 -7.55
N ASP A 121 -21.02 -12.79 -6.33
CA ASP A 121 -21.37 -14.14 -5.87
C ASP A 121 -22.50 -14.04 -4.83
N ALA A 122 -23.69 -14.54 -5.19
CA ALA A 122 -24.87 -14.44 -4.34
C ALA A 122 -24.74 -15.22 -3.01
N ASP A 123 -23.90 -16.26 -2.98
CA ASP A 123 -23.62 -17.07 -1.78
C ASP A 123 -22.45 -16.50 -0.94
N ALA A 124 -21.92 -15.33 -1.31
CA ALA A 124 -20.79 -14.69 -0.63
C ALA A 124 -21.12 -14.30 0.82
N LYS A 125 -20.66 -15.13 1.75
CA LYS A 125 -20.76 -14.86 3.20
C LYS A 125 -20.17 -13.48 3.56
N PRO A 126 -20.78 -12.71 4.49
CA PRO A 126 -20.29 -11.39 4.89
C PRO A 126 -18.82 -11.36 5.36
N VAL A 127 -18.18 -10.20 5.28
CA VAL A 127 -16.80 -10.03 5.75
C VAL A 127 -16.69 -10.29 7.26
N GLY A 128 -15.61 -10.94 7.68
CA GLY A 128 -15.38 -11.27 9.09
C GLY A 128 -15.04 -10.04 9.94
N LYS A 129 -15.31 -10.09 11.25
CA LYS A 129 -15.09 -8.99 12.22
C LYS A 129 -13.71 -8.31 12.15
N MET A 130 -12.67 -9.07 11.79
CA MET A 130 -11.28 -8.59 11.67
C MET A 130 -10.92 -8.00 10.30
N TRP A 131 -11.78 -8.13 9.29
CA TRP A 131 -11.51 -7.66 7.93
C TRP A 131 -11.23 -6.15 7.90
N TYR A 132 -12.11 -5.34 8.49
CA TYR A 132 -11.95 -3.88 8.51
C TYR A 132 -10.65 -3.40 9.17
N ARG A 133 -10.16 -4.14 10.18
CA ARG A 133 -8.88 -3.83 10.81
C ARG A 133 -7.73 -4.09 9.83
N ARG A 134 -7.72 -5.26 9.18
CA ARG A 134 -6.70 -5.60 8.18
C ARG A 134 -6.72 -4.64 7.00
N PHE A 135 -7.90 -4.31 6.48
CA PHE A 135 -8.06 -3.29 5.45
C PHE A 135 -7.41 -1.95 5.84
N ARG A 136 -7.59 -1.47 7.08
CA ARG A 136 -6.87 -0.27 7.56
C ARG A 136 -5.36 -0.48 7.77
N ASP A 137 -4.94 -1.67 8.21
CA ASP A 137 -3.53 -2.01 8.38
C ASP A 137 -2.81 -2.13 7.01
N ASP A 138 -3.54 -2.55 5.95
CA ASP A 138 -3.08 -2.69 4.56
C ASP A 138 -3.11 -1.36 3.78
N HIS A 139 -3.99 -0.40 4.18
CA HIS A 139 -4.18 0.92 3.55
C HIS A 139 -3.90 2.10 4.50
N PRO A 140 -2.63 2.36 4.88
CA PRO A 140 -2.25 3.46 5.76
C PRO A 140 -2.58 4.85 5.18
N GLU A 141 -2.73 4.99 3.86
CA GLU A 141 -3.17 6.22 3.18
C GLU A 141 -4.58 6.67 3.58
N LEU A 142 -5.40 5.77 4.13
CA LEU A 142 -6.74 6.08 4.65
C LEU A 142 -6.72 6.61 6.10
N ASP A 143 -5.58 6.56 6.79
CA ASP A 143 -5.44 6.97 8.20
C ASP A 143 -5.30 8.49 8.39
N THR A 144 -5.98 9.28 7.54
CA THR A 144 -5.90 10.73 7.58
C THR A 144 -6.77 11.33 8.70
N SER A 145 -6.12 12.23 9.45
CA SER A 145 -6.57 12.89 10.67
C SER A 145 -8.04 13.32 10.72
N ILE A 146 -8.64 13.12 11.90
CA ILE A 146 -9.89 13.71 12.42
C ILE A 146 -10.27 15.01 11.68
N LEU A 147 -11.43 14.99 11.00
CA LEU A 147 -12.06 16.22 10.51
C LEU A 147 -12.35 17.15 11.70
N LYS A 148 -11.49 18.14 11.90
CA LYS A 148 -11.88 19.31 12.70
C LYS A 148 -12.91 20.08 11.90
N ALA A 149 -14.08 20.31 12.49
CA ALA A 149 -15.05 21.26 11.96
C ALA A 149 -14.37 22.63 11.80
N LYS A 150 -14.05 22.98 10.56
CA LYS A 150 -13.44 24.25 10.20
C LYS A 150 -14.56 25.19 9.80
N GLU A 151 -14.75 26.26 10.55
CA GLU A 151 -15.79 27.25 10.28
C GLU A 151 -15.66 27.76 8.83
N ALA A 152 -16.78 27.85 8.10
CA ALA A 152 -16.76 28.19 6.67
C ALA A 152 -16.11 29.56 6.40
N ALA A 153 -16.21 30.51 7.34
CA ALA A 153 -15.50 31.79 7.29
C ALA A 153 -13.97 31.61 7.32
N ARG A 154 -13.47 30.69 8.15
CA ARG A 154 -12.04 30.36 8.28
C ARG A 154 -11.52 29.60 7.06
N TYR A 155 -12.34 28.75 6.43
CA TYR A 155 -11.99 28.13 5.16
C TYR A 155 -11.77 29.20 4.06
N LYS A 156 -12.73 30.10 3.85
CA LYS A 156 -12.61 31.20 2.87
C LYS A 156 -11.44 32.14 3.15
N TYR A 157 -11.16 32.43 4.43
CA TYR A 157 -10.02 33.27 4.82
C TYR A 157 -8.66 32.58 4.57
N GLU A 158 -8.57 31.26 4.72
CA GLU A 158 -7.33 30.53 4.44
C GLU A 158 -7.05 30.32 2.93
N GLU A 159 -8.03 30.50 2.04
CA GLU A 159 -7.80 30.52 0.58
C GLU A 159 -7.32 31.89 0.05
N ALA A 160 -7.68 33.01 0.70
CA ALA A 160 -7.41 34.36 0.19
C ALA A 160 -6.57 35.27 1.11
N GLY A 161 -6.70 35.13 2.44
CA GLY A 161 -6.14 36.04 3.44
C GLY A 161 -4.81 35.62 4.06
N VAL A 162 -4.20 34.51 3.62
CA VAL A 162 -2.95 33.98 4.22
C VAL A 162 -1.77 34.94 4.08
N GLU A 163 -1.62 35.61 2.93
CA GLU A 163 -0.50 36.55 2.77
C GLU A 163 -0.72 37.86 3.52
N GLU A 164 -1.98 38.33 3.63
CA GLU A 164 -2.33 39.45 4.52
C GLU A 164 -2.04 39.10 5.99
N THR A 165 -2.39 37.89 6.43
CA THR A 165 -2.09 37.38 7.78
C THR A 165 -0.59 37.40 8.06
N LYS A 166 0.22 36.83 7.15
CA LYS A 166 1.69 36.86 7.27
C LYS A 166 2.23 38.28 7.28
N GLN A 167 1.68 39.18 6.46
CA GLN A 167 2.12 40.56 6.42
C GLN A 167 1.74 41.34 7.69
N TRP A 168 0.59 41.03 8.30
CA TRP A 168 0.19 41.55 9.61
C TRP A 168 1.16 41.09 10.71
N PHE A 169 1.47 39.79 10.80
CA PHE A 169 2.45 39.29 11.76
C PHE A 169 3.85 39.90 11.55
N LYS A 170 4.31 40.06 10.30
CA LYS A 170 5.57 40.78 9.98
C LYS A 170 5.56 42.25 10.41
N ARG A 171 4.40 42.93 10.42
CA ARG A 171 4.27 44.30 10.91
C ARG A 171 4.25 44.33 12.44
N LEU A 172 3.55 43.39 13.09
CA LEU A 172 3.51 43.24 14.54
C LEU A 172 4.91 42.99 15.12
N ASP A 173 5.66 42.05 14.54
CA ASP A 173 7.02 41.69 14.95
C ASP A 173 7.99 42.89 14.89
N LYS A 174 7.89 43.73 13.84
CA LYS A 174 8.64 44.98 13.74
C LYS A 174 8.29 45.98 14.86
N VAL A 175 7.03 46.06 15.27
CA VAL A 175 6.61 46.95 16.37
C VAL A 175 7.13 46.41 17.71
N ILE A 176 6.95 45.11 17.99
CA ILE A 176 7.47 44.44 19.18
C ILE A 176 8.99 44.68 19.30
N THR A 177 9.75 44.44 18.23
CA THR A 177 11.20 44.63 18.19
C THR A 177 11.60 46.10 18.38
N ARG A 178 10.91 47.05 17.70
CA ARG A 178 11.23 48.49 17.77
C ARG A 178 11.06 49.07 19.17
N TYR A 179 10.01 48.65 19.87
CA TYR A 179 9.68 49.16 21.21
C TYR A 179 10.15 48.23 22.34
N ARG A 180 10.83 47.11 22.01
CA ARG A 180 11.32 46.08 22.95
C ARG A 180 10.23 45.52 23.87
N ILE A 181 9.03 45.34 23.34
CA ILE A 181 7.85 44.87 24.08
C ILE A 181 8.09 43.40 24.50
N GLY A 182 8.06 43.14 25.80
CA GLY A 182 8.20 41.81 26.37
C GLY A 182 6.92 40.99 26.29
N ALA A 183 7.03 39.66 26.38
CA ALA A 183 5.85 38.77 26.38
C ALA A 183 4.87 39.07 27.53
N SER A 184 5.36 39.59 28.66
CA SER A 184 4.56 40.06 29.81
C SER A 184 3.72 41.30 29.53
N GLU A 185 3.96 42.00 28.43
CA GLU A 185 3.26 43.22 28.02
C GLU A 185 2.26 42.96 26.88
N ILE A 186 2.22 41.73 26.34
CA ILE A 186 1.33 41.32 25.25
C ILE A 186 0.09 40.64 25.85
N TRP A 187 -0.95 41.43 26.05
CA TRP A 187 -2.24 40.96 26.56
C TRP A 187 -3.13 40.50 25.40
N ASN A 188 -3.78 39.34 25.55
CA ASN A 188 -4.80 38.85 24.63
C ASN A 188 -6.16 38.84 25.31
N ALA A 189 -7.20 39.24 24.57
CA ALA A 189 -8.59 39.21 25.03
C ALA A 189 -9.47 38.57 23.96
N ASN A 190 -10.35 37.65 24.38
CA ASN A 190 -11.41 37.10 23.54
C ASN A 190 -12.72 37.02 24.35
N GLN A 191 -13.82 36.74 23.65
CA GLN A 191 -15.09 36.42 24.30
C GLN A 191 -15.33 34.93 24.23
N ALA A 192 -15.63 34.32 25.38
CA ALA A 192 -16.09 32.93 25.48
C ALA A 192 -17.57 32.94 25.87
N GLY A 193 -18.43 32.33 25.04
CA GLY A 193 -19.86 32.22 25.33
C GLY A 193 -20.12 31.26 26.49
N ILE A 194 -20.59 31.77 27.62
CA ILE A 194 -21.06 30.95 28.75
C ILE A 194 -22.50 30.52 28.49
N ARG A 195 -22.76 29.20 28.49
CA ARG A 195 -24.14 28.67 28.45
C ARG A 195 -24.61 28.38 29.87
N VAL A 196 -25.57 29.17 30.35
CA VAL A 196 -26.25 28.95 31.64
C VAL A 196 -27.45 28.01 31.41
N GLY A 197 -27.68 27.06 32.32
CA GLY A 197 -28.86 26.18 32.30
C GLY A 197 -28.69 24.79 31.65
N ILE A 198 -27.48 24.39 31.24
CA ILE A 198 -27.22 23.02 30.77
C ILE A 198 -26.99 22.10 31.98
N LEU A 199 -28.01 21.31 32.32
CA LEU A 199 -27.82 20.09 33.11
C LEU A 199 -26.95 19.14 32.28
N ARG A 200 -25.77 18.77 32.79
CA ARG A 200 -25.07 17.59 32.28
C ARG A 200 -25.89 16.37 32.68
N GLU A 201 -26.40 15.62 31.70
CA GLU A 201 -26.71 14.22 31.95
C GLU A 201 -25.45 13.54 32.50
N ARG A 202 -25.60 12.86 33.64
CA ARG A 202 -24.51 12.06 34.20
C ARG A 202 -24.33 10.83 33.31
N VAL A 203 -23.12 10.69 32.79
CA VAL A 203 -22.58 9.42 32.26
C VAL A 203 -22.40 8.45 33.43
#